data_AF-A0A5D3YNQ0-F1
#
_entry.id   AF-A0A5D3YNQ0-F1
#
_cell.length_a   1.000
_cell.length_b   1.000
_cell.length_c   1.000
_cell.angle_alpha   90.00
_cell.angle_beta   90.00
_cell.angle_gamma   90.00
#
_symmetry.space_group_name_H-M   'P 1'
#
loop_
_entity.id
_entity.type
_entity.pdbx_description
1 polymer ?
#
loop_
_entity_poly.entity_id
_entity_poly.type
_entity_poly.pdbx_seq_one_letter_code
_entity_poly.pdbx_strand_id
1 'polypeptide(L)'
;MNYSKEKHSHNFAIWAAARATQRAFTSTENLKKALEDCGILDFIKNPDKASEFDNLHKKWCNSICKDLKKEGINKVTYGRAAKLVNCYLKSRLVLKNLESEEAYYIHPPIDRILLQNLSKSETISKEKKKWLKGINWTQLNMEEYFRLINFLRKFNGDKPFWMIERHWKPAGNT
;
A
#
# COMPACT_ATOMS: atom_id res chain seq x y z
N MET A 1 -7.37 -29.07 -8.40
CA MET A 1 -6.89 -28.42 -7.17
C MET A 1 -8.06 -28.27 -6.21
N ASN A 2 -7.94 -28.76 -4.98
CA ASN A 2 -9.00 -28.56 -3.98
C ASN A 2 -8.96 -27.11 -3.48
N TYR A 3 -10.13 -26.48 -3.47
CA TYR A 3 -10.30 -25.13 -2.93
C TYR A 3 -10.06 -25.14 -1.41
N SER A 4 -9.26 -24.20 -0.90
CA SER A 4 -8.90 -24.10 0.52
C SER A 4 -9.16 -22.70 1.10
N LYS A 5 -9.15 -22.59 2.43
CA LYS A 5 -9.24 -21.31 3.15
C LYS A 5 -8.14 -20.35 2.72
N GLU A 6 -6.92 -20.86 2.56
CA GLU A 6 -5.74 -20.09 2.13
C GLU A 6 -5.94 -19.54 0.72
N LYS A 7 -6.45 -20.37 -0.20
CA LYS A 7 -6.75 -19.97 -1.58
C LYS A 7 -7.87 -18.93 -1.63
N HIS A 8 -8.95 -19.12 -0.88
CA HIS A 8 -10.03 -18.13 -0.79
C HIS A 8 -9.53 -16.78 -0.27
N SER A 9 -8.81 -16.78 0.85
CA SER A 9 -8.26 -15.57 1.45
C SER A 9 -7.27 -14.86 0.52
N HIS A 10 -6.45 -15.61 -0.22
CA HIS A 10 -5.52 -15.05 -1.20
C HIS A 10 -6.26 -14.41 -2.39
N ASN A 11 -7.26 -15.10 -2.95
CA ASN A 11 -8.07 -14.56 -4.04
C ASN A 11 -8.81 -13.28 -3.63
N PHE A 12 -9.39 -13.24 -2.43
CA PHE A 12 -10.05 -12.04 -1.89
C PHE A 12 -9.06 -10.87 -1.73
N ALA A 13 -7.89 -11.14 -1.17
CA ALA A 13 -6.83 -10.14 -1.00
C ALA A 13 -6.36 -9.54 -2.33
N ILE A 14 -6.14 -10.38 -3.35
CA ILE A 14 -5.80 -9.93 -4.70
C ILE A 14 -6.92 -9.06 -5.27
N TRP A 15 -8.17 -9.54 -5.20
CA TRP A 15 -9.31 -8.79 -5.73
C TRP A 15 -9.40 -7.40 -5.09
N ALA A 16 -9.34 -7.31 -3.76
CA ALA A 16 -9.40 -6.05 -3.04
C ALA A 16 -8.25 -5.11 -3.42
N ALA A 17 -7.01 -5.63 -3.44
CA ALA A 17 -5.82 -4.84 -3.76
C ALA A 17 -5.81 -4.36 -5.22
N ALA A 18 -6.20 -5.23 -6.16
CA ALA A 18 -6.32 -4.89 -7.55
C ALA A 18 -7.36 -3.79 -7.74
N ARG A 19 -8.58 -3.95 -7.20
CA ARG A 19 -9.65 -2.95 -7.31
C ARG A 19 -9.28 -1.60 -6.73
N ALA A 20 -8.54 -1.58 -5.61
CA ALA A 20 -8.03 -0.33 -5.01
C ALA A 20 -7.00 0.39 -5.89
N THR A 21 -6.33 -0.32 -6.81
CA THR A 21 -5.22 0.20 -7.63
C THR A 21 -5.62 0.46 -9.09
N GLN A 22 -6.56 -0.30 -9.62
CA GLN A 22 -6.80 -0.49 -11.06
C GLN A 22 -7.26 0.75 -11.84
N ARG A 23 -7.86 1.75 -11.18
CA ARG A 23 -8.63 2.81 -11.86
C ARG A 23 -7.85 3.47 -13.03
N ALA A 24 -8.38 3.28 -14.24
CA ALA A 24 -7.85 3.74 -15.53
C ALA A 24 -6.37 3.39 -15.79
N PHE A 25 -5.92 2.23 -15.29
CA PHE A 25 -4.51 1.83 -15.28
C PHE A 25 -4.24 0.50 -15.98
N THR A 26 -4.80 -0.61 -15.52
CA THR A 26 -4.57 -1.96 -16.09
C THR A 26 -5.69 -2.93 -15.70
N SER A 27 -5.52 -4.24 -15.89
CA SER A 27 -6.47 -5.30 -15.50
C SER A 27 -6.13 -5.91 -14.13
N THR A 28 -7.12 -6.54 -13.49
CA THR A 28 -6.90 -7.36 -12.29
C THR A 28 -5.92 -8.51 -12.57
N GLU A 29 -5.99 -9.10 -13.76
CA GLU A 29 -5.10 -10.19 -14.18
C GLU A 29 -3.63 -9.76 -14.20
N ASN A 30 -3.32 -8.61 -14.81
CA ASN A 30 -1.97 -8.07 -14.85
C ASN A 30 -1.45 -7.75 -13.44
N LEU A 31 -2.29 -7.16 -12.57
CA LEU A 31 -1.92 -6.85 -11.19
C LEU A 31 -1.71 -8.12 -10.36
N LYS A 32 -2.55 -9.14 -10.55
CA LYS A 32 -2.40 -10.44 -9.90
C LYS A 32 -1.07 -11.07 -10.27
N LYS A 33 -0.80 -11.21 -11.57
CA LYS A 33 0.45 -11.80 -12.08
C LYS A 33 1.67 -11.07 -11.50
N ALA A 34 1.72 -9.74 -11.65
CA ALA A 34 2.84 -8.95 -11.16
C ALA A 34 3.02 -9.02 -9.62
N LEU A 35 1.93 -9.16 -8.85
CA LEU A 35 2.00 -9.31 -7.39
C LEU A 35 2.49 -10.72 -6.99
N GLU A 36 2.02 -11.77 -7.66
CA GLU A 36 2.46 -13.15 -7.40
C GLU A 36 3.94 -13.35 -7.77
N ASP A 37 4.39 -12.74 -8.86
CA ASP A 37 5.75 -12.87 -9.39
C ASP A 37 6.79 -12.04 -8.64
N CYS A 38 6.38 -11.03 -7.85
CA CYS A 38 7.34 -10.15 -7.17
C CYS A 38 7.99 -10.75 -5.92
N GLY A 39 7.58 -11.96 -5.50
CA GLY A 39 8.14 -12.66 -4.35
C GLY A 39 7.49 -12.31 -3.00
N ILE A 40 6.39 -11.55 -2.99
CA ILE A 40 5.69 -11.17 -1.75
C ILE A 40 5.06 -12.36 -1.01
N LEU A 41 4.79 -13.47 -1.72
CA LEU A 41 4.14 -14.64 -1.12
C LEU A 41 5.02 -15.36 -0.10
N ASP A 42 6.34 -15.25 -0.23
CA ASP A 42 7.27 -15.85 0.73
C ASP A 42 7.24 -15.09 2.07
N PHE A 43 7.15 -13.76 2.00
CA PHE A 43 6.94 -12.92 3.19
C PHE A 43 5.60 -13.19 3.89
N ILE A 44 4.54 -13.54 3.15
CA ILE A 44 3.26 -13.91 3.77
C ILE A 44 3.37 -15.20 4.61
N LYS A 45 4.25 -16.13 4.22
CA LYS A 45 4.46 -17.39 4.95
C LYS A 45 5.30 -17.15 6.20
N ASN A 46 6.37 -16.39 6.05
CA ASN A 46 7.32 -16.04 7.10
C ASN A 46 7.61 -14.53 7.03
N PRO A 47 6.87 -13.69 7.78
CA PRO A 47 7.14 -12.27 7.81
C PRO A 47 8.54 -11.96 8.36
N ASP A 48 9.31 -11.15 7.63
CA ASP A 48 10.63 -10.67 8.03
C ASP A 48 10.54 -9.57 9.11
N LYS A 49 11.70 -9.20 9.67
CA LYS A 49 11.79 -8.15 10.70
C LYS A 49 11.49 -6.76 10.15
N ALA A 50 11.00 -5.87 11.02
CA ALA A 50 10.68 -4.47 10.71
C ALA A 50 11.83 -3.71 10.01
N SER A 51 13.08 -3.99 10.39
CA SER A 51 14.29 -3.35 9.84
C SER A 51 14.51 -3.65 8.35
N GLU A 52 13.95 -4.74 7.83
CA GLU A 52 14.15 -5.18 6.45
C GLU A 52 12.96 -4.83 5.55
N PHE A 53 11.80 -4.53 6.14
CA PHE A 53 10.55 -4.33 5.41
C PHE A 53 10.64 -3.27 4.32
N ASP A 54 11.26 -2.11 4.60
CA ASP A 54 11.38 -1.03 3.60
C ASP A 54 12.18 -1.48 2.37
N ASN A 55 13.18 -2.33 2.55
CA ASN A 55 13.98 -2.87 1.45
C ASN A 55 13.21 -3.93 0.66
N LEU A 56 12.45 -4.80 1.33
CA LEU A 56 11.55 -5.75 0.68
C LEU A 56 10.46 -5.04 -0.12
N HIS A 57 9.82 -4.04 0.48
CA HIS A 57 8.81 -3.22 -0.16
C HIS A 57 9.37 -2.53 -1.42
N LYS A 58 10.60 -1.99 -1.38
CA LYS A 58 11.29 -1.45 -2.57
C LYS A 58 11.44 -2.53 -3.65
N LYS A 59 11.93 -3.71 -3.29
CA LYS A 59 12.11 -4.83 -4.23
C LYS A 59 10.80 -5.20 -4.91
N TRP A 60 9.73 -5.42 -4.14
CA TRP A 60 8.42 -5.79 -4.67
C TRP A 60 7.86 -4.72 -5.60
N CYS A 61 7.85 -3.46 -5.17
CA CYS A 61 7.30 -2.37 -5.97
C CYS A 61 8.09 -2.15 -7.26
N ASN A 62 9.42 -2.24 -7.21
CA ASN A 62 10.26 -2.12 -8.40
C ASN A 62 10.08 -3.31 -9.35
N SER A 63 9.93 -4.53 -8.84
CA SER A 63 9.62 -5.71 -9.66
C SER A 63 8.27 -5.53 -10.37
N ILE A 64 7.21 -5.17 -9.63
CA ILE A 64 5.89 -4.90 -10.20
C ILE A 64 5.96 -3.82 -11.29
N CYS A 65 6.67 -2.73 -11.03
CA CYS A 65 6.85 -1.67 -12.04
C CYS A 65 7.57 -2.20 -13.29
N LYS A 66 8.63 -3.00 -13.11
CA LYS A 66 9.40 -3.59 -14.21
C LYS A 66 8.54 -4.56 -15.02
N ASP A 67 7.80 -5.43 -14.36
CA ASP A 67 7.02 -6.47 -15.04
C ASP A 67 5.83 -5.89 -15.78
N LEU A 68 5.10 -4.95 -15.18
CA LEU A 68 4.02 -4.25 -15.87
C LEU A 68 4.51 -3.42 -17.06
N LYS A 69 5.71 -2.82 -16.99
CA LYS A 69 6.32 -2.14 -18.14
C LYS A 69 6.65 -3.10 -19.29
N LYS A 70 7.16 -4.31 -18.99
CA LYS A 70 7.41 -5.33 -20.02
C LYS A 70 6.13 -5.75 -20.74
N GLU A 71 5.00 -5.75 -20.04
CA GLU A 71 3.67 -6.01 -20.58
C GLU A 71 3.03 -4.79 -21.29
N GLY A 72 3.81 -3.73 -21.55
CA GLY A 72 3.36 -2.52 -22.27
C GLY A 72 2.56 -1.51 -21.43
N ILE A 73 2.47 -1.69 -20.11
CA ILE A 73 1.68 -0.83 -19.23
C ILE A 73 2.52 0.37 -18.77
N ASN A 74 2.60 1.40 -19.61
CA ASN A 74 3.49 2.55 -19.38
C ASN A 74 3.06 3.50 -18.25
N LYS A 75 1.79 3.45 -17.82
CA LYS A 75 1.25 4.31 -16.74
C LYS A 75 1.62 3.84 -15.33
N VAL A 76 2.41 2.76 -15.18
CA VAL A 76 2.79 2.24 -13.87
C VAL A 76 3.77 3.18 -13.18
N THR A 77 3.52 3.40 -11.90
CA THR A 77 4.35 4.24 -11.02
C THR A 77 4.57 3.51 -9.71
N TYR A 78 5.56 3.97 -8.94
CA TYR A 78 5.85 3.39 -7.64
C TYR A 78 4.64 3.50 -6.71
N GLY A 79 3.95 4.65 -6.68
CA GLY A 79 2.75 4.82 -5.86
C GLY A 79 1.61 3.84 -6.19
N ARG A 80 1.45 3.44 -7.45
CA ARG A 80 0.47 2.40 -7.85
C ARG A 80 0.90 1.02 -7.39
N ALA A 81 2.17 0.65 -7.60
CA ALA A 81 2.71 -0.63 -7.13
C ALA A 81 2.62 -0.74 -5.59
N ALA A 82 2.93 0.35 -4.88
CA ALA A 82 2.83 0.42 -3.44
C ALA A 82 1.38 0.30 -2.94
N LYS A 83 0.40 0.91 -3.61
CA LYS A 83 -1.03 0.71 -3.26
C LYS A 83 -1.42 -0.76 -3.34
N LEU A 84 -1.00 -1.44 -4.42
CA LEU A 84 -1.29 -2.85 -4.64
C LEU A 84 -0.69 -3.71 -3.51
N VAL A 85 0.62 -3.55 -3.25
CA VAL A 85 1.34 -4.26 -2.19
C VAL A 85 0.69 -4.02 -0.82
N ASN A 86 0.45 -2.76 -0.47
CA ASN A 86 -0.06 -2.40 0.86
C ASN A 86 -1.48 -2.90 1.10
N CYS A 87 -2.36 -2.82 0.10
CA CYS A 87 -3.70 -3.40 0.22
C CYS A 87 -3.65 -4.92 0.38
N TYR A 88 -2.77 -5.60 -0.37
CA TYR A 88 -2.62 -7.04 -0.27
C TYR A 88 -2.11 -7.45 1.11
N LEU A 89 -1.01 -6.86 1.59
CA LEU A 89 -0.44 -7.12 2.91
C LEU A 89 -1.40 -6.79 4.05
N LYS A 90 -2.12 -5.66 3.95
CA LYS A 90 -3.13 -5.29 4.96
C LYS A 90 -4.17 -6.39 5.13
N SER A 91 -4.74 -6.89 4.03
CA SER A 91 -5.76 -7.93 4.08
C SER A 91 -5.22 -9.31 4.51
N ARG A 92 -3.94 -9.58 4.24
CA ARG A 92 -3.33 -10.90 4.49
C ARG A 92 -2.65 -11.05 5.84
N LEU A 93 -2.14 -9.96 6.42
CA LEU A 93 -1.39 -9.96 7.68
C LEU A 93 -2.05 -9.03 8.69
N VAL A 94 -2.08 -7.72 8.42
CA VAL A 94 -2.49 -6.70 9.40
C VAL A 94 -3.90 -6.94 9.94
N LEU A 95 -4.90 -7.17 9.07
CA LEU A 95 -6.29 -7.39 9.51
C LEU A 95 -6.52 -8.70 10.25
N LYS A 96 -5.57 -9.65 10.21
CA LYS A 96 -5.68 -10.89 11.00
C LYS A 96 -5.31 -10.66 12.46
N ASN A 97 -4.37 -9.76 12.72
CA ASN A 97 -3.96 -9.37 14.05
C ASN A 97 -3.44 -7.92 14.05
N LEU A 98 -4.25 -7.00 14.55
CA LEU A 98 -3.96 -5.57 14.54
C LEU A 98 -2.85 -5.16 15.52
N GLU A 99 -2.47 -6.05 16.43
CA GLU A 99 -1.43 -5.85 17.45
C GLU A 99 -0.15 -6.65 17.14
N SER A 100 -0.09 -7.32 15.99
CA SER A 100 1.10 -8.04 15.52
C SER A 100 2.26 -7.08 15.21
N GLU A 101 3.50 -7.57 15.22
CA GLU A 101 4.66 -6.72 14.88
C GLU A 101 4.53 -6.13 13.46
N GLU A 102 4.01 -6.93 12.53
CA GLU A 102 3.69 -6.55 11.15
C GLU A 102 2.79 -5.32 11.08
N ALA A 103 1.83 -5.19 12.01
CA ALA A 103 0.90 -4.09 12.06
C ALA A 103 1.57 -2.73 12.35
N TYR A 104 2.78 -2.74 12.92
CA TYR A 104 3.56 -1.53 13.25
C TYR A 104 4.43 -1.04 12.10
N TYR A 105 4.82 -1.90 11.16
CA TYR A 105 5.75 -1.50 10.10
C TYR A 105 5.20 -1.66 8.68
N ILE A 106 4.18 -2.50 8.45
CA ILE A 106 3.54 -2.61 7.14
C ILE A 106 2.92 -1.26 6.78
N HIS A 107 3.27 -0.76 5.60
CA HIS A 107 2.80 0.53 5.13
C HIS A 107 1.29 0.53 4.91
N PRO A 108 0.58 1.61 5.30
CA PRO A 108 -0.84 1.75 5.01
C PRO A 108 -1.06 1.97 3.51
N PRO A 109 -2.22 1.57 2.96
CA PRO A 109 -2.58 1.91 1.59
C PRO A 109 -2.82 3.42 1.42
N ILE A 110 -1.97 4.12 0.67
CA ILE A 110 -2.09 5.56 0.45
C ILE A 110 -3.12 5.88 -0.63
N ASP A 111 -4.05 6.80 -0.37
CA ASP A 111 -4.88 7.39 -1.42
C ASP A 111 -5.19 8.86 -1.15
N ARG A 112 -5.87 9.49 -2.11
CA ARG A 112 -6.27 10.89 -2.04
C ARG A 112 -7.16 11.18 -0.82
N ILE A 113 -8.05 10.26 -0.42
CA ILE A 113 -8.99 10.49 0.69
C ILE A 113 -8.20 10.55 2.00
N LEU A 114 -7.31 9.58 2.23
CA LEU A 114 -6.43 9.55 3.39
C LEU A 114 -5.63 10.86 3.48
N LEU A 115 -4.95 11.26 2.39
CA LEU A 115 -4.09 12.44 2.38
C LEU A 115 -4.89 13.75 2.58
N GLN A 116 -6.06 13.87 1.96
CA GLN A 116 -6.91 15.04 2.11
C GLN A 116 -7.45 15.18 3.54
N ASN A 117 -7.89 14.08 4.14
CA ASN A 117 -8.40 14.11 5.52
C ASN A 117 -7.28 14.31 6.54
N LEU A 118 -6.11 13.72 6.31
CA LEU A 118 -4.93 13.96 7.12
C LEU A 118 -4.56 15.45 7.12
N SER A 119 -4.63 16.11 5.96
CA SER A 119 -4.36 17.56 5.83
C SER A 119 -5.32 18.47 6.61
N LYS A 120 -6.42 17.94 7.16
CA LYS A 120 -7.35 18.68 8.04
C LYS A 120 -6.94 18.65 9.51
N SER A 121 -6.00 17.77 9.89
CA SER A 121 -5.53 17.67 11.27
C SER A 121 -4.92 18.98 11.75
N GLU A 122 -5.30 19.42 12.95
CA GLU A 122 -4.82 20.66 13.56
C GLU A 122 -3.32 20.61 13.88
N THR A 123 -2.79 19.42 14.17
CA THR A 123 -1.38 19.21 14.53
C THR A 123 -0.41 19.30 13.34
N ILE A 124 -0.93 19.44 12.11
CA ILE A 124 -0.11 19.57 10.90
C ILE A 124 0.02 21.05 10.52
N SER A 125 1.27 21.49 10.29
CA SER A 125 1.57 22.87 9.86
C SER A 125 0.93 23.22 8.51
N LYS A 126 0.65 24.50 8.27
CA LYS A 126 0.03 24.99 7.03
C LYS A 126 0.78 24.54 5.76
N GLU A 127 2.12 24.56 5.80
CA GLU A 127 2.97 24.11 4.71
C GLU A 127 2.78 22.61 4.43
N LYS A 128 2.82 21.77 5.47
CA LYS A 128 2.60 20.32 5.33
C LYS A 128 1.18 19.99 4.88
N LYS A 129 0.18 20.75 5.31
CA LYS A 129 -1.20 20.63 4.79
C LYS A 129 -1.26 20.87 3.29
N LYS A 130 -0.61 21.94 2.80
CA LYS A 130 -0.54 22.25 1.35
C LYS A 130 0.19 21.14 0.59
N TRP A 131 1.31 20.66 1.12
CA TRP A 131 2.06 19.55 0.54
C TRP A 131 1.21 18.27 0.42
N LEU A 132 0.55 17.83 1.51
CA LEU A 132 -0.31 16.63 1.50
C LEU A 132 -1.45 16.74 0.47
N LYS A 133 -2.09 17.91 0.35
CA LYS A 133 -3.15 18.16 -0.63
C LYS A 133 -2.65 18.11 -2.07
N GLY A 134 -1.39 18.47 -2.31
CA GLY A 134 -0.76 18.47 -3.63
C GLY A 134 -0.24 17.11 -4.09
N ILE A 135 -0.16 16.11 -3.21
CA ILE A 135 0.34 14.78 -3.57
C ILE A 135 -0.66 14.07 -4.49
N ASN A 136 -0.20 13.72 -5.69
CA ASN A 136 -0.87 12.73 -6.54
C ASN A 136 -0.27 11.35 -6.28
N TRP A 137 -0.90 10.57 -5.40
CA TRP A 137 -0.39 9.24 -5.01
C TRP A 137 -0.19 8.29 -6.20
N THR A 138 -0.96 8.43 -7.28
CA THR A 138 -0.82 7.60 -8.48
C THR A 138 0.39 7.95 -9.35
N GLN A 139 1.09 9.04 -9.03
CA GLN A 139 2.25 9.54 -9.76
C GLN A 139 3.55 9.54 -8.93
N LEU A 140 3.48 9.14 -7.66
CA LEU A 140 4.66 9.08 -6.80
C LEU A 140 5.75 8.18 -7.39
N ASN A 141 6.96 8.71 -7.46
CA ASN A 141 8.17 7.91 -7.61
C ASN A 141 8.58 7.30 -6.25
N MET A 142 9.65 6.50 -6.24
CA MET A 142 10.12 5.81 -5.04
C MET A 142 10.54 6.79 -3.92
N GLU A 143 11.31 7.82 -4.25
CA GLU A 143 11.83 8.78 -3.27
C GLU A 143 10.71 9.61 -2.64
N GLU A 144 9.77 10.09 -3.46
CA GLU A 144 8.60 10.83 -3.01
C GLU A 144 7.71 9.96 -2.11
N TYR A 145 7.53 8.68 -2.47
CA TYR A 145 6.79 7.73 -1.67
C TYR A 145 7.42 7.54 -0.29
N PHE A 146 8.74 7.30 -0.20
CA PHE A 146 9.40 7.13 1.09
C PHE A 146 9.45 8.42 1.90
N ARG A 147 9.57 9.58 1.25
CA ARG A 147 9.42 10.87 1.93
C ARG A 147 8.04 11.01 2.58
N LEU A 148 6.99 10.57 1.88
CA LEU A 148 5.64 10.51 2.43
C LEU A 148 5.55 9.51 3.59
N ILE A 149 6.01 8.26 3.42
CA ILE A 149 5.97 7.25 4.48
C ILE A 149 6.69 7.73 5.75
N ASN A 150 7.88 8.33 5.62
CA ASN A 150 8.62 8.87 6.77
C ASN A 150 7.86 9.97 7.50
N PHE A 151 7.16 10.85 6.76
CA PHE A 151 6.28 11.83 7.37
C PHE A 151 5.12 11.15 8.10
N LEU A 152 4.48 10.15 7.50
CA LEU A 152 3.34 9.44 8.08
C LEU A 152 3.73 8.65 9.34
N ARG A 153 4.89 7.98 9.36
CA ARG A 153 5.43 7.32 10.55
C ARG A 153 5.62 8.31 11.70
N LYS A 154 6.28 9.45 11.44
CA LYS A 154 6.46 10.52 12.43
C LYS A 154 5.13 11.07 12.94
N PHE A 155 4.15 11.24 12.06
CA PHE A 155 2.81 11.69 12.45
C PHE A 155 2.06 10.65 13.30
N ASN A 156 2.24 9.35 13.03
CA ASN A 156 1.56 8.29 13.75
C ASN A 156 2.15 8.06 15.15
N GLY A 157 3.44 8.36 15.33
CA GLY A 157 4.19 8.06 16.56
C GLY A 157 4.36 6.55 16.74
N ASP A 158 4.37 6.09 17.99
CA ASP A 158 4.61 4.68 18.36
C ASP A 158 3.38 3.77 18.20
N LYS A 159 2.33 4.23 17.52
CA LYS A 159 1.12 3.44 17.28
C LYS A 159 1.33 2.46 16.12
N PRO A 160 0.57 1.34 16.06
CA PRO A 160 0.48 0.52 14.86
C PRO A 160 0.23 1.38 13.62
N PHE A 161 0.97 1.14 12.53
CA PHE A 161 1.00 2.07 11.40
C PHE A 161 -0.35 2.17 10.68
N TRP A 162 -1.14 1.09 10.70
CA TRP A 162 -2.50 1.08 10.17
C TRP A 162 -3.42 2.11 10.85
N MET A 163 -3.13 2.53 12.10
CA MET A 163 -3.97 3.51 12.82
C MET A 163 -3.99 4.89 12.18
N ILE A 164 -3.10 5.20 11.22
CA ILE A 164 -3.21 6.43 10.43
C ILE A 164 -4.46 6.44 9.56
N GLU A 165 -5.00 5.26 9.25
CA GLU A 165 -6.22 5.09 8.46
C GLU A 165 -7.49 5.51 9.24
N ARG A 166 -7.39 5.95 10.50
CA ARG A 166 -8.46 6.72 11.17
C ARG A 166 -8.86 7.99 10.40
N HIS A 167 -7.98 8.48 9.53
CA HIS A 167 -8.24 9.59 8.63
C HIS A 167 -8.84 9.14 7.28
N TRP A 168 -8.93 7.84 7.01
CA TRP A 168 -9.55 7.29 5.81
C TRP A 168 -11.05 7.06 6.04
N LYS A 169 -11.88 7.48 5.10
CA LYS A 169 -13.33 7.26 5.11
C LYS A 169 -13.76 6.59 3.80
N PRO A 170 -14.38 5.39 3.81
CA PRO A 170 -14.70 4.64 2.59
C PRO A 170 -15.62 5.39 1.63
N ALA A 171 -16.59 6.14 2.17
CA ALA A 171 -17.34 7.16 1.47
C ALA A 171 -16.89 8.51 2.04
N GLY A 172 -16.57 9.48 1.17
CA GLY A 172 -16.24 10.83 1.61
C GLY A 172 -17.34 11.40 2.50
N ASN A 173 -17.02 12.35 3.39
CA ASN A 173 -18.07 13.13 4.03
C ASN A 173 -18.86 13.82 2.90
N THR A 174 -20.10 13.40 2.69
CA THR A 174 -21.15 14.34 2.26
C THR A 174 -21.24 15.47 3.26
#